data_AF-A0AAU9LQ33-F1
#
_entry.id   AF-A0AAU9LQ33-F1
#
_cell.length_a   1.000
_cell.length_b   1.000
_cell.length_c   1.000
_cell.angle_alpha   90.00
_cell.angle_beta   90.00
_cell.angle_gamma   90.00
#
_symmetry.space_group_name_H-M   'P 1'
#
loop_
_entity.id
_entity.type
_entity.pdbx_description
1 polymer ?
#
loop_
_entity_poly.entity_id
_entity_poly.type
_entity_poly.pdbx_seq_one_letter_code
_entity_poly.pdbx_strand_id
1 'polypeptide(L)'
;MCIQNHCAWCICAAVPSSCFTRKEADLLPPAVFKCFKEKQTISWELTEVPSTFNELDSLFEVWKAEHGKSYDSSIQNELRKGIFEINARSVAAHNSKTNKSFTMELNEFADTTWDEFQTWYLGTPQECSATTTVNDVTYGQVPAEKDWKADGAVSPVKNQGKCGSCWTFSTTGCLESHVKLKHGKFTILSEQNLLDCAQNFDNHGCKGGLPSHAFEYVKYNGGLDKEDTYPYEAKEGKCKFNTYHVGVQVNQVVNITSRNEKELEAVVGLIGPVSIAFQVVSDFRFYKSGVYESTKCRSGEKDVNHAVLSVGYGVEDGKKHWIVKNSWGSKWGMDGFFQIARGSNMCGLADCASYPVVV
;
A
#
# COMPACT_ATOMS: atom_id res chain seq x y z
N MET A 1 13.41 9.15 24.56
CA MET A 1 13.97 8.21 23.59
C MET A 1 15.08 8.89 22.78
N CYS A 2 16.16 8.18 22.44
CA CYS A 2 17.30 8.77 21.75
C CYS A 2 17.11 8.70 20.24
N ILE A 3 16.68 9.83 19.66
CA ILE A 3 16.31 9.95 18.25
C ILE A 3 17.55 10.10 17.34
N GLN A 4 18.72 10.43 17.91
CA GLN A 4 19.98 10.58 17.18
C GLN A 4 20.89 9.35 17.27
N ASN A 5 21.60 9.04 16.18
CA ASN A 5 22.52 7.89 16.04
C ASN A 5 23.71 7.87 17.04
N HIS A 6 23.81 8.86 17.94
CA HIS A 6 24.93 9.04 18.87
C HIS A 6 24.53 9.02 20.35
N CYS A 7 23.26 8.75 20.67
CA CYS A 7 22.77 8.77 22.04
C CYS A 7 22.33 7.37 22.52
N ALA A 8 22.45 7.14 23.82
CA ALA A 8 22.03 5.93 24.54
C ALA A 8 20.94 6.31 25.54
N TRP A 9 19.85 5.53 25.57
CA TRP A 9 18.77 5.72 26.54
C TRP A 9 19.13 5.02 27.83
N CYS A 10 19.16 5.74 28.96
CA CYS A 10 19.53 5.18 30.25
C CYS A 10 18.36 5.23 31.22
N ILE A 11 17.98 4.05 31.72
CA ILE A 11 16.97 3.92 32.79
C ILE A 11 17.66 3.89 34.16
N CYS A 12 17.05 4.54 35.14
CA CYS A 12 17.50 4.58 36.52
C CYS A 12 16.28 4.50 37.45
N ALA A 13 16.41 3.79 38.57
CA ALA A 13 15.34 3.68 39.57
C ALA A 13 15.21 4.94 40.45
N ALA A 14 16.27 5.74 40.56
CA ALA A 14 16.36 6.88 41.47
C ALA A 14 16.18 8.25 40.79
N VAL A 15 16.35 8.34 39.48
CA VAL A 15 16.17 9.57 38.70
C VAL A 15 15.41 9.29 37.40
N PRO A 16 14.70 10.29 36.83
CA PRO A 16 14.01 10.13 35.55
C PRO A 16 14.94 9.60 34.46
N SER A 17 14.41 8.69 33.63
CA SER A 17 15.15 8.13 32.50
C SER A 17 15.47 9.22 31.48
N SER A 18 16.70 9.24 30.96
CA SER A 18 17.17 10.30 30.08
C SER A 18 18.07 9.77 28.96
N CYS A 19 18.27 10.59 27.93
CA CYS A 19 19.24 10.36 26.88
C CYS A 19 20.59 10.93 27.26
N PHE A 20 21.62 10.12 27.07
CA PHE A 20 23.02 10.53 27.19
C PHE A 20 23.70 10.30 25.85
N THR A 21 24.76 11.04 25.53
CA THR A 21 25.66 10.62 24.46
C THR A 21 26.25 9.25 24.79
N ARG A 22 26.67 8.46 23.79
CA ARG A 22 27.29 7.15 24.05
C ARG A 22 28.46 7.23 25.06
N LYS A 23 29.28 8.27 24.95
CA LYS A 23 30.41 8.52 25.87
C LYS A 23 29.94 8.81 27.29
N GLU A 24 28.91 9.63 27.47
CA GLU A 24 28.35 9.90 28.80
C GLU A 24 27.70 8.65 29.40
N ALA A 25 27.00 7.86 28.59
CA ALA A 25 26.40 6.60 29.03
C ALA A 25 27.43 5.57 29.48
N ASP A 26 28.63 5.55 28.88
CA ASP A 26 29.75 4.70 29.32
C ASP A 26 30.31 5.11 30.69
N LEU A 27 30.12 6.37 31.09
CA LEU A 27 30.58 6.90 32.37
C LEU A 27 29.55 6.74 33.50
N LEU A 28 28.31 6.35 33.18
CA LEU A 28 27.27 6.14 34.18
C LEU A 28 27.50 4.84 34.97
N PRO A 29 27.32 4.84 36.31
CA PRO A 29 27.52 3.65 37.11
C PRO A 29 26.57 2.51 36.69
N PRO A 30 27.08 1.36 36.22
CA PRO A 30 26.23 0.28 35.70
C PRO A 30 25.38 -0.40 36.79
N ALA A 31 25.74 -0.24 38.06
CA ALA A 31 24.93 -0.68 39.20
C ALA A 31 23.68 0.18 39.42
N VAL A 32 23.62 1.38 38.84
CA VAL A 32 22.54 2.36 39.03
C VAL A 32 21.79 2.64 37.73
N PHE A 33 22.51 2.65 36.60
CA PHE A 33 21.97 2.96 35.28
C PHE A 33 22.07 1.76 34.34
N LYS A 34 20.96 1.45 33.66
CA LYS A 34 20.94 0.49 32.54
C LYS A 34 20.78 1.27 31.24
N CYS A 35 21.85 1.31 30.44
CA CYS A 35 21.92 2.12 29.22
C CYS A 35 21.84 1.26 27.95
N PHE A 36 20.91 1.61 27.06
CA PHE A 36 20.69 0.97 25.77
C PHE A 36 21.41 1.79 24.68
N LYS A 37 22.53 1.25 24.16
CA LYS A 37 23.46 1.93 23.24
C LYS A 37 23.17 1.70 21.75
N GLU A 38 22.36 0.68 21.47
CA GLU A 38 21.82 0.41 20.16
C GLU A 38 20.50 1.17 19.99
N LYS A 39 20.22 1.58 18.75
CA LYS A 39 18.91 2.13 18.40
C LYS A 39 17.93 1.00 18.68
N GLN A 40 17.23 1.04 19.81
CA GLN A 40 16.09 0.16 20.02
C GLN A 40 15.08 0.55 18.96
N THR A 41 15.12 -0.15 17.82
CA THR A 41 13.99 -0.20 16.90
C THR A 41 12.87 -0.85 17.68
N ILE A 42 11.90 -0.03 18.09
CA ILE A 42 10.64 -0.55 18.63
C ILE A 42 10.06 -1.41 17.52
N SER A 43 9.74 -2.67 17.86
CA SER A 43 8.88 -3.45 16.99
C SER A 43 7.47 -2.89 17.11
N TRP A 44 6.94 -2.41 15.99
CA TRP A 44 5.57 -1.94 15.92
C TRP A 44 4.56 -3.10 15.75
N GLU A 45 5.04 -4.33 15.59
CA GLU A 45 4.26 -5.58 15.63
C GLU A 45 3.93 -5.95 17.07
N LEU A 46 3.21 -5.08 17.77
CA LEU A 46 2.86 -5.27 19.18
C LEU A 46 2.09 -6.57 19.37
N THR A 47 2.40 -7.31 20.44
CA THR A 47 1.58 -8.44 20.93
C THR A 47 0.78 -8.04 22.16
N GLU A 48 1.22 -7.02 22.88
CA GLU A 48 0.55 -6.43 24.04
C GLU A 48 0.69 -4.91 24.02
N VAL A 49 -0.23 -4.22 24.69
CA VAL A 49 -0.17 -2.76 24.86
C VAL A 49 0.25 -2.47 26.29
N PRO A 50 1.12 -1.47 26.54
CA PRO A 50 1.48 -1.08 27.89
C PRO A 50 0.25 -0.85 28.79
N SER A 51 0.31 -1.33 30.02
CA SER A 51 -0.81 -1.27 30.97
C SER A 51 -0.84 0.03 31.76
N THR A 52 0.27 0.78 31.79
CA THR A 52 0.36 2.06 32.49
C THR A 52 0.25 3.25 31.54
N PHE A 53 -0.38 4.32 32.02
CA PHE A 53 -0.55 5.56 31.26
C PHE A 53 0.79 6.17 30.80
N ASN A 54 1.80 6.19 31.69
CA ASN A 54 3.10 6.77 31.39
C ASN A 54 3.85 6.02 30.28
N GLU A 55 3.71 4.70 30.21
CA GLU A 55 4.33 3.88 29.17
C GLU A 55 3.62 4.05 27.83
N LEU A 56 2.29 4.15 27.83
CA LEU A 56 1.51 4.43 26.62
C LEU A 56 1.83 5.82 26.04
N ASP A 57 1.91 6.84 26.91
CA ASP A 57 2.34 8.19 26.53
C ASP A 57 3.73 8.15 25.89
N SER A 58 4.68 7.44 26.52
CA SER A 58 6.04 7.28 25.99
C SER A 58 6.05 6.59 24.63
N LEU A 59 5.26 5.52 24.46
CA LEU A 59 5.14 4.80 23.19
C LEU A 59 4.59 5.70 22.07
N PHE A 60 3.58 6.51 22.38
CA PHE A 60 3.00 7.46 21.43
C PHE A 60 3.98 8.57 21.04
N GLU A 61 4.70 9.15 21.99
CA GLU A 61 5.73 10.17 21.71
C GLU A 61 6.84 9.62 20.80
N VAL A 62 7.24 8.36 21.00
CA VAL A 62 8.20 7.71 20.12
C VAL A 62 7.65 7.52 18.72
N TRP A 63 6.43 6.99 18.61
CA TRP A 63 5.76 6.78 17.33
C TRP A 63 5.65 8.10 16.55
N LYS A 64 5.22 9.19 17.22
CA LYS A 64 5.16 10.52 16.61
C LYS A 64 6.51 10.97 16.07
N ALA A 65 7.58 10.81 16.84
CA ALA A 65 8.92 11.21 16.41
C ALA A 65 9.39 10.41 15.19
N GLU A 66 9.12 9.11 15.14
CA GLU A 66 9.49 8.25 14.01
C GLU A 66 8.71 8.58 12.73
N HIS A 67 7.44 8.93 12.86
CA HIS A 67 6.56 9.27 11.75
C HIS A 67 6.48 10.79 11.45
N GLY A 68 7.28 11.61 12.13
CA GLY A 68 7.32 13.06 11.93
C GLY A 68 5.98 13.77 12.23
N LYS A 69 5.22 13.27 13.21
CA LYS A 69 3.89 13.78 13.55
C LYS A 69 3.98 14.93 14.55
N SER A 70 3.24 15.99 14.27
CA SER A 70 3.00 17.13 15.17
C SER A 70 1.53 17.53 15.12
N TYR A 71 0.99 18.00 16.24
CA TYR A 71 -0.41 18.42 16.34
C TYR A 71 -0.50 19.84 16.87
N ASP A 72 -1.51 20.58 16.40
CA ASP A 72 -1.63 22.03 16.59
C ASP A 72 -2.05 22.42 18.00
N SER A 73 -2.65 21.47 18.74
CA SER A 73 -3.11 21.70 20.10
C SER A 73 -2.95 20.46 20.98
N SER A 74 -2.90 20.67 22.30
CA SER A 74 -2.90 19.59 23.28
C SER A 74 -4.16 18.72 23.17
N ILE A 75 -5.32 19.32 22.87
CA ILE A 75 -6.58 18.60 22.68
C ILE A 75 -6.47 17.65 21.48
N GLN A 76 -5.93 18.12 20.36
CA GLN A 76 -5.70 17.28 19.18
C GLN A 76 -4.67 16.18 19.47
N ASN A 77 -3.61 16.47 20.23
CA ASN A 77 -2.64 15.47 20.64
C ASN A 77 -3.27 14.35 21.48
N GLU A 78 -4.09 14.70 22.47
CA GLU A 78 -4.80 13.72 23.31
C GLU A 78 -5.81 12.89 22.49
N LEU A 79 -6.54 13.53 21.56
CA LEU A 79 -7.43 12.82 20.64
C LEU A 79 -6.65 11.77 19.80
N ARG A 80 -5.54 12.19 19.20
CA ARG A 80 -4.70 11.32 18.35
C ARG A 80 -4.05 10.20 19.15
N LYS A 81 -3.68 10.46 20.40
CA LYS A 81 -3.19 9.45 21.34
C LYS A 81 -4.26 8.40 21.66
N GLY A 82 -5.50 8.83 21.92
CA GLY A 82 -6.61 7.89 22.14
C GLY A 82 -6.87 6.99 20.92
N ILE A 83 -6.80 7.55 19.71
CA ILE A 83 -6.93 6.78 18.46
C ILE A 83 -5.76 5.80 18.30
N PHE A 84 -4.54 6.26 18.59
CA PHE A 84 -3.34 5.42 18.60
C PHE A 84 -3.46 4.25 19.57
N GLU A 85 -3.96 4.48 20.78
CA GLU A 85 -4.17 3.41 21.77
C GLU A 85 -5.17 2.36 21.28
N ILE A 86 -6.30 2.80 20.72
CA ILE A 86 -7.32 1.89 20.18
C ILE A 86 -6.72 1.00 19.07
N ASN A 87 -5.94 1.61 18.17
CA ASN A 87 -5.27 0.90 17.08
C ASN A 87 -4.16 -0.04 17.60
N ALA A 88 -3.36 0.39 18.58
CA ALA A 88 -2.36 -0.42 19.26
C ALA A 88 -2.98 -1.67 19.89
N ARG A 89 -4.13 -1.53 20.56
CA ARG A 89 -4.88 -2.65 21.13
C ARG A 89 -5.37 -3.61 20.05
N SER A 90 -5.81 -3.08 18.90
CA SER A 90 -6.24 -3.91 17.76
C SER A 90 -5.09 -4.73 17.17
N VAL A 91 -3.93 -4.10 16.95
CA VAL A 91 -2.70 -4.76 16.47
C VAL A 91 -2.26 -5.85 17.47
N ALA A 92 -2.16 -5.51 18.76
CA ALA A 92 -1.79 -6.43 19.82
C ALA A 92 -2.74 -7.64 19.91
N ALA A 93 -4.06 -7.40 19.86
CA ALA A 93 -5.05 -8.46 19.91
C ALA A 93 -4.98 -9.40 18.70
N HIS A 94 -4.66 -8.89 17.51
CA HIS A 94 -4.44 -9.73 16.34
C HIS A 94 -3.17 -10.56 16.45
N ASN A 95 -2.05 -9.93 16.79
CA ASN A 95 -0.75 -10.59 16.87
C ASN A 95 -0.64 -11.59 18.02
N SER A 96 -1.43 -11.44 19.08
CA SER A 96 -1.54 -12.42 20.17
C SER A 96 -2.19 -13.76 19.76
N LYS A 97 -2.83 -13.84 18.60
CA LYS A 97 -3.41 -15.10 18.11
C LYS A 97 -2.32 -16.09 17.70
N THR A 98 -2.50 -17.36 18.06
CA THR A 98 -1.58 -18.46 17.73
C THR A 98 -1.67 -18.87 16.26
N ASN A 99 -2.87 -18.96 15.69
CA ASN A 99 -3.12 -19.40 14.32
C ASN A 99 -3.51 -18.23 13.40
N LYS A 100 -2.65 -17.22 13.27
CA LYS A 100 -2.83 -16.09 12.33
C LYS A 100 -2.04 -16.34 11.05
N SER A 101 -2.60 -15.96 9.91
CA SER A 101 -1.97 -16.09 8.59
C SER A 101 -1.11 -14.90 8.18
N PHE A 102 -1.27 -13.77 8.88
CA PHE A 102 -0.53 -12.55 8.67
C PHE A 102 -0.31 -11.82 10.01
N THR A 103 0.69 -10.94 10.06
CA THR A 103 0.94 -10.04 11.20
C THR A 103 0.51 -8.61 10.89
N MET A 104 0.26 -7.83 11.94
CA MET A 104 -0.03 -6.41 11.84
C MET A 104 1.06 -5.58 12.54
N GLU A 105 1.29 -4.35 12.10
CA GLU A 105 2.14 -3.38 12.78
C GLU A 105 1.48 -2.01 12.90
N LEU A 106 1.89 -1.23 13.92
CA LEU A 106 1.59 0.20 13.94
C LEU A 106 2.46 0.91 12.90
N ASN A 107 1.81 1.52 11.91
CA ASN A 107 2.46 2.28 10.86
C ASN A 107 1.98 3.74 10.88
N GLU A 108 2.18 4.48 9.79
CA GLU A 108 1.83 5.91 9.71
C GLU A 108 0.33 6.22 9.93
N PHE A 109 -0.53 5.21 9.83
CA PHE A 109 -1.98 5.31 10.03
C PHE A 109 -2.43 5.06 11.48
N ALA A 110 -1.49 4.80 12.41
CA ALA A 110 -1.85 4.44 13.78
C ALA A 110 -2.63 5.54 14.53
N ASP A 111 -2.49 6.82 14.16
CA ASP A 111 -3.25 7.94 14.73
C ASP A 111 -4.54 8.30 13.96
N THR A 112 -4.97 7.45 13.02
CA THR A 112 -6.11 7.71 12.12
C THR A 112 -7.30 6.80 12.45
N THR A 113 -8.50 7.38 12.56
CA THR A 113 -9.74 6.58 12.74
C THR A 113 -10.04 5.78 11.47
N TRP A 114 -10.94 4.80 11.54
CA TRP A 114 -11.34 4.08 10.32
C TRP A 114 -12.04 5.01 9.32
N ASP A 115 -12.95 5.86 9.78
CA ASP A 115 -13.69 6.79 8.91
C ASP A 115 -12.76 7.82 8.23
N GLU A 116 -11.78 8.36 8.97
CA GLU A 116 -10.74 9.23 8.40
C GLU A 116 -9.90 8.48 7.35
N PHE A 117 -9.55 7.23 7.63
CA PHE A 117 -8.77 6.42 6.69
C PHE A 117 -9.54 6.16 5.40
N GLN A 118 -10.82 5.79 5.49
CA GLN A 118 -11.68 5.60 4.33
C GLN A 118 -11.80 6.89 3.51
N THR A 119 -11.97 8.02 4.19
CA THR A 119 -12.16 9.33 3.52
C THR A 119 -10.88 9.81 2.83
N TRP A 120 -9.71 9.57 3.42
CA TRP A 120 -8.45 10.13 2.92
C TRP A 120 -7.69 9.23 1.95
N TYR A 121 -7.80 7.90 2.08
CA TYR A 121 -6.91 6.97 1.37
C TYR A 121 -7.63 5.98 0.44
N LEU A 122 -8.94 5.81 0.59
CA LEU A 122 -9.72 4.87 -0.22
C LEU A 122 -10.54 5.60 -1.30
N GLY A 123 -10.79 4.91 -2.40
CA GLY A 123 -11.71 5.36 -3.44
C GLY A 123 -13.14 4.91 -3.17
N THR A 124 -14.10 5.53 -3.83
CA THR A 124 -15.46 5.02 -3.87
C THR A 124 -15.56 3.81 -4.82
N PRO A 125 -16.33 2.78 -4.49
CA PRO A 125 -16.64 1.70 -5.43
C PRO A 125 -17.23 2.23 -6.74
N GLN A 126 -16.86 1.63 -7.85
CA GLN A 126 -17.33 1.97 -9.20
C GLN A 126 -17.68 0.69 -9.96
N GLU A 127 -18.55 0.81 -10.97
CA GLU A 127 -18.97 -0.35 -11.77
C GLU A 127 -17.87 -0.73 -12.75
N CYS A 128 -17.29 -1.91 -12.57
CA CYS A 128 -16.18 -2.42 -13.38
C CYS A 128 -16.64 -3.08 -14.69
N SER A 129 -17.79 -2.65 -15.23
CA SER A 129 -18.45 -3.28 -16.37
C SER A 129 -17.47 -3.49 -17.53
N ALA A 130 -17.27 -4.75 -17.91
CA ALA A 130 -16.32 -5.11 -18.95
C ALA A 130 -16.83 -4.70 -20.33
N THR A 131 -16.10 -3.84 -21.03
CA THR A 131 -16.41 -3.44 -22.42
C THR A 131 -16.10 -4.55 -23.43
N THR A 132 -15.26 -5.51 -23.08
CA THR A 132 -14.86 -6.67 -23.91
C THR A 132 -14.51 -7.85 -23.03
N THR A 133 -15.11 -9.02 -23.30
CA THR A 133 -14.66 -10.30 -22.75
C THR A 133 -13.82 -11.01 -23.80
N VAL A 134 -12.66 -11.53 -23.41
CA VAL A 134 -11.88 -12.41 -24.28
C VAL A 134 -12.43 -13.83 -24.08
N ASN A 135 -13.39 -14.23 -24.91
CA ASN A 135 -13.89 -15.60 -24.89
C ASN A 135 -12.81 -16.56 -25.45
N ASP A 136 -12.64 -17.71 -24.81
CA ASP A 136 -11.83 -18.86 -25.26
C ASP A 136 -10.32 -18.64 -25.45
N VAL A 137 -9.64 -18.04 -24.47
CA VAL A 137 -8.18 -18.14 -24.41
C VAL A 137 -7.78 -19.46 -23.76
N THR A 138 -7.23 -20.38 -24.55
CA THR A 138 -6.49 -21.52 -23.99
C THR A 138 -5.14 -21.01 -23.54
N TYR A 139 -5.01 -20.73 -22.25
CA TYR A 139 -3.73 -20.38 -21.66
C TYR A 139 -2.79 -21.59 -21.74
N GLY A 140 -1.55 -21.37 -22.15
CA GLY A 140 -0.52 -22.41 -22.21
C GLY A 140 -0.14 -22.94 -20.82
N GLN A 141 1.05 -23.52 -20.70
CA GLN A 141 1.54 -23.97 -19.39
C GLN A 141 1.83 -22.76 -18.49
N VAL A 142 0.88 -22.43 -17.61
CA VAL A 142 1.01 -21.39 -16.59
C VAL A 142 2.03 -21.83 -15.54
N PRO A 143 3.04 -21.01 -15.19
CA PRO A 143 4.01 -21.37 -14.16
C PRO A 143 3.33 -21.53 -12.79
N ALA A 144 3.88 -22.39 -11.92
CA ALA A 144 3.32 -22.60 -10.58
C ALA A 144 3.49 -21.36 -9.67
N GLU A 145 4.56 -20.60 -9.90
CA GLU A 145 4.91 -19.38 -9.18
C GLU A 145 5.43 -18.35 -10.17
N LYS A 146 5.19 -17.07 -9.88
CA LYS A 146 5.66 -15.96 -10.69
C LYS A 146 5.93 -14.76 -9.79
N ASP A 147 7.06 -14.08 -9.99
CA ASP A 147 7.34 -12.81 -9.34
C ASP A 147 8.00 -11.82 -10.33
N TRP A 148 7.20 -10.91 -10.88
CA TRP A 148 7.70 -9.87 -11.79
C TRP A 148 8.61 -8.86 -11.09
N LYS A 149 8.56 -8.73 -9.76
CA LYS A 149 9.50 -7.90 -9.01
C LYS A 149 10.89 -8.52 -9.07
N ALA A 150 11.01 -9.83 -8.83
CA ALA A 150 12.26 -10.57 -8.94
C ALA A 150 12.82 -10.53 -10.38
N ASP A 151 11.93 -10.54 -11.38
CA ASP A 151 12.29 -10.41 -12.80
C ASP A 151 12.67 -8.97 -13.22
N GLY A 152 12.61 -7.99 -12.30
CA GLY A 152 12.97 -6.60 -12.57
C GLY A 152 11.98 -5.84 -13.46
N ALA A 153 10.73 -6.31 -13.51
CA ALA A 153 9.65 -5.75 -14.33
C ALA A 153 8.67 -4.86 -13.54
N VAL A 154 8.93 -4.60 -12.26
CA VAL A 154 8.08 -3.76 -11.39
C VAL A 154 8.81 -2.48 -11.00
N SER A 155 8.18 -1.32 -11.24
CA SER A 155 8.73 -0.01 -10.87
C SER A 155 8.78 0.19 -9.35
N PRO A 156 9.54 1.17 -8.82
CA PRO A 156 9.58 1.46 -7.38
C PRO A 156 8.20 1.75 -6.78
N VAL A 157 8.03 1.44 -5.49
CA VAL A 157 6.82 1.80 -4.73
C VAL A 157 6.72 3.32 -4.57
N LYS A 158 5.53 3.86 -4.81
CA LYS A 158 5.19 5.28 -4.65
C LYS A 158 4.25 5.48 -3.45
N ASN A 159 3.84 6.72 -3.18
CA ASN A 159 2.90 7.05 -2.10
C ASN A 159 1.81 8.00 -2.60
N GLN A 160 0.55 7.57 -2.53
CA GLN A 160 -0.62 8.38 -2.93
C GLN A 160 -0.95 9.50 -1.95
N GLY A 161 -0.45 9.44 -0.72
CA GLY A 161 -0.79 10.42 0.32
C GLY A 161 -2.29 10.44 0.64
N LYS A 162 -2.80 11.59 1.12
CA LYS A 162 -4.19 11.77 1.53
C LYS A 162 -5.12 12.07 0.35
N CYS A 163 -5.13 11.18 -0.63
CA CYS A 163 -5.98 11.24 -1.79
C CYS A 163 -6.37 9.81 -2.20
N GLY A 164 -7.66 9.54 -2.42
CA GLY A 164 -8.19 8.24 -2.89
C GLY A 164 -7.88 7.97 -4.38
N SER A 165 -6.61 8.09 -4.75
CA SER A 165 -6.10 7.98 -6.13
C SER A 165 -5.32 6.68 -6.38
N CYS A 166 -5.46 5.66 -5.53
CA CYS A 166 -4.82 4.35 -5.74
C CYS A 166 -5.03 3.77 -7.15
N TRP A 167 -6.17 4.07 -7.78
CA TRP A 167 -6.46 3.72 -9.17
C TRP A 167 -5.43 4.29 -10.17
N THR A 168 -4.91 5.50 -9.97
CA THR A 168 -3.87 6.07 -10.84
C THR A 168 -2.56 5.32 -10.68
N PHE A 169 -2.16 4.99 -9.45
CA PHE A 169 -0.94 4.22 -9.15
C PHE A 169 -1.02 2.77 -9.64
N SER A 170 -2.19 2.15 -9.56
CA SER A 170 -2.43 0.84 -10.16
C SER A 170 -2.27 0.91 -11.69
N THR A 171 -2.85 1.94 -12.31
CA THR A 171 -2.78 2.18 -13.76
C THR A 171 -1.34 2.42 -14.24
N THR A 172 -0.65 3.38 -13.64
CA THR A 172 0.74 3.73 -14.00
C THR A 172 1.68 2.56 -13.73
N GLY A 173 1.55 1.88 -12.58
CA GLY A 173 2.37 0.71 -12.27
C GLY A 173 2.21 -0.42 -13.29
N CYS A 174 0.98 -0.64 -13.78
CA CYS A 174 0.70 -1.60 -14.83
C CYS A 174 1.34 -1.18 -16.16
N LEU A 175 1.08 0.06 -16.61
CA LEU A 175 1.67 0.61 -17.84
C LEU A 175 3.21 0.61 -17.81
N GLU A 176 3.82 1.04 -16.70
CA GLU A 176 5.26 1.06 -16.48
C GLU A 176 5.86 -0.35 -16.62
N SER A 177 5.20 -1.37 -16.06
CA SER A 177 5.62 -2.76 -16.14
C SER A 177 5.51 -3.29 -17.56
N HIS A 178 4.39 -3.03 -18.26
CA HIS A 178 4.19 -3.47 -19.64
C HIS A 178 5.13 -2.75 -20.62
N VAL A 179 5.44 -1.47 -20.39
CA VAL A 179 6.49 -0.73 -21.13
C VAL A 179 7.86 -1.38 -20.90
N LYS A 180 8.20 -1.73 -19.65
CA LYS A 180 9.46 -2.40 -19.33
C LYS A 180 9.57 -3.77 -20.01
N LEU A 181 8.49 -4.56 -20.01
CA LEU A 181 8.46 -5.88 -20.65
C LEU A 181 8.58 -5.78 -22.18
N LYS A 182 7.95 -4.76 -22.79
CA LYS A 182 8.00 -4.57 -24.25
C LYS A 182 9.30 -3.94 -24.74
N HIS A 183 9.79 -2.92 -24.05
CA HIS A 183 10.87 -2.03 -24.51
C HIS A 183 12.18 -2.17 -23.73
N GLY A 184 12.20 -3.01 -22.68
CA GLY A 184 13.39 -3.30 -21.88
C GLY A 184 13.79 -2.22 -20.86
N LYS A 185 13.09 -1.07 -20.80
CA LYS A 185 13.35 0.03 -19.86
C LYS A 185 12.05 0.60 -19.29
N PHE A 186 12.11 1.13 -18.07
CA PHE A 186 10.97 1.86 -17.49
C PHE A 186 10.86 3.25 -18.09
N THR A 187 9.63 3.70 -18.26
CA THR A 187 9.27 5.12 -18.34
C THR A 187 8.38 5.40 -17.15
N ILE A 188 8.79 6.26 -16.21
CA ILE A 188 7.98 6.56 -15.02
C ILE A 188 6.87 7.54 -15.41
N LEU A 189 5.62 7.16 -15.15
CA LEU A 189 4.42 7.81 -15.65
C LEU A 189 3.75 8.67 -14.59
N SER A 190 3.04 9.71 -15.04
CA SER A 190 2.37 10.67 -14.19
C SER A 190 1.03 10.15 -13.69
N GLU A 191 0.93 9.90 -12.39
CA GLU A 191 -0.36 9.71 -11.73
C GLU A 191 -1.21 10.97 -11.76
N GLN A 192 -0.59 12.15 -11.71
CA GLN A 192 -1.30 13.43 -11.67
C GLN A 192 -2.03 13.72 -12.99
N ASN A 193 -1.47 13.32 -14.13
CA ASN A 193 -2.13 13.43 -15.41
C ASN A 193 -3.45 12.64 -15.41
N LEU A 194 -3.46 11.40 -14.90
CA LEU A 194 -4.71 10.63 -14.76
C LEU A 194 -5.68 11.34 -13.81
N LEU A 195 -5.19 11.74 -12.64
CA LEU A 195 -5.97 12.39 -11.59
C LEU A 195 -6.68 13.65 -12.09
N ASP A 196 -6.02 14.45 -12.92
CA ASP A 196 -6.51 15.74 -13.40
C ASP A 196 -7.29 15.68 -14.71
N CYS A 197 -7.10 14.65 -15.54
CA CYS A 197 -7.60 14.66 -16.93
C CYS A 197 -8.58 13.52 -17.30
N ALA A 198 -8.67 12.45 -16.52
CA ALA A 198 -9.41 11.25 -16.92
C ALA A 198 -10.91 11.26 -16.59
N GLN A 199 -11.49 12.40 -16.21
CA GLN A 199 -12.88 12.47 -15.70
C GLN A 199 -13.93 12.13 -16.74
N ASN A 200 -13.66 12.36 -18.03
CA ASN A 200 -14.57 11.98 -19.12
C ASN A 200 -14.70 10.45 -19.31
N PHE A 201 -13.88 9.67 -18.60
CA PHE A 201 -13.90 8.21 -18.58
C PHE A 201 -14.40 7.69 -17.22
N ASP A 202 -15.28 8.42 -16.54
CA ASP A 202 -15.86 8.00 -15.26
C ASP A 202 -14.82 7.80 -14.13
N ASN A 203 -13.72 8.56 -14.18
CA ASN A 203 -12.78 8.67 -13.07
C ASN A 203 -13.03 9.96 -12.29
N HIS A 204 -12.77 9.93 -10.98
CA HIS A 204 -13.25 10.95 -10.04
C HIS A 204 -12.12 11.54 -9.19
N GLY A 205 -10.92 11.66 -9.76
CA GLY A 205 -9.77 12.27 -9.10
C GLY A 205 -9.44 11.60 -7.77
N CYS A 206 -9.47 12.37 -6.67
CA CYS A 206 -9.20 11.85 -5.32
C CYS A 206 -10.37 11.08 -4.71
N LYS A 207 -11.54 11.03 -5.37
CA LYS A 207 -12.71 10.27 -4.90
C LYS A 207 -12.75 8.84 -5.44
N GLY A 208 -11.80 8.46 -6.30
CA GLY A 208 -11.69 7.12 -6.86
C GLY A 208 -11.71 7.09 -8.38
N GLY A 209 -11.51 5.90 -8.93
CA GLY A 209 -11.43 5.64 -10.36
C GLY A 209 -11.17 4.15 -10.59
N LEU A 210 -11.16 3.73 -11.85
CA LEU A 210 -10.86 2.36 -12.23
C LEU A 210 -9.68 2.29 -13.20
N PRO A 211 -8.75 1.35 -13.03
CA PRO A 211 -7.64 1.18 -13.97
C PRO A 211 -8.10 0.94 -15.41
N SER A 212 -9.16 0.16 -15.64
CA SER A 212 -9.72 -0.08 -16.98
C SER A 212 -10.15 1.21 -17.67
N HIS A 213 -10.88 2.07 -16.95
CA HIS A 213 -11.30 3.39 -17.41
C HIS A 213 -10.09 4.31 -17.69
N ALA A 214 -9.09 4.26 -16.82
CA ALA A 214 -7.86 5.02 -16.98
C ALA A 214 -7.06 4.56 -18.22
N PHE A 215 -6.98 3.26 -18.49
CA PHE A 215 -6.34 2.74 -19.70
C PHE A 215 -7.08 3.20 -20.97
N GLU A 216 -8.42 3.22 -20.96
CA GLU A 216 -9.20 3.75 -22.08
C GLU A 216 -8.95 5.26 -22.27
N TYR A 217 -8.90 6.03 -21.17
CA TYR A 217 -8.47 7.43 -21.23
C TYR A 217 -7.10 7.56 -21.93
N VAL A 218 -6.08 6.81 -21.50
CA VAL A 218 -4.73 6.90 -22.09
C VAL A 218 -4.75 6.55 -23.59
N LYS A 219 -5.52 5.54 -23.98
CA LYS A 219 -5.70 5.15 -25.39
C LYS A 219 -6.30 6.28 -26.21
N TYR A 220 -7.44 6.84 -25.80
CA TYR A 220 -8.15 7.88 -26.57
C TYR A 220 -7.56 9.28 -26.44
N ASN A 221 -6.85 9.57 -25.35
CA ASN A 221 -6.09 10.81 -25.16
C ASN A 221 -4.83 10.85 -26.03
N GLY A 222 -4.42 9.71 -26.60
CA GLY A 222 -3.21 9.61 -27.41
C GLY A 222 -1.93 9.47 -26.58
N GLY A 223 -2.05 9.18 -25.28
CA GLY A 223 -0.93 8.90 -24.39
C GLY A 223 -1.12 9.41 -22.97
N LEU A 224 -0.11 9.15 -22.14
CA LEU A 224 -0.01 9.61 -20.76
C LEU A 224 1.37 10.26 -20.54
N ASP A 225 1.40 11.40 -19.86
CA ASP A 225 2.64 12.13 -19.58
C ASP A 225 3.54 11.41 -18.57
N LYS A 226 4.82 11.77 -18.58
CA LYS A 226 5.83 11.30 -17.62
C LYS A 226 5.75 12.05 -16.29
N GLU A 227 6.14 11.38 -15.22
CA GLU A 227 6.16 11.95 -13.86
C GLU A 227 7.07 13.19 -13.76
N ASP A 228 8.21 13.20 -14.46
CA ASP A 228 9.16 14.32 -14.43
C ASP A 228 8.62 15.62 -15.05
N THR A 229 7.66 15.50 -15.96
CA THR A 229 7.00 16.62 -16.66
C THR A 229 5.66 16.99 -16.06
N TYR A 230 5.02 16.07 -15.34
CA TYR A 230 3.74 16.28 -14.67
C TYR A 230 3.76 15.62 -13.28
N PRO A 231 4.42 16.23 -12.29
CA PRO A 231 4.64 15.60 -10.99
C PRO A 231 3.37 15.41 -10.17
N TYR A 232 3.38 14.39 -9.31
CA TYR A 232 2.28 14.10 -8.38
C TYR A 232 2.14 15.14 -7.26
N GLU A 233 0.91 15.67 -7.09
CA GLU A 233 0.57 16.70 -6.10
C GLU A 233 -0.37 16.19 -4.99
N ALA A 234 -0.86 14.94 -5.08
CA ALA A 234 -1.81 14.33 -4.12
C ALA A 234 -3.10 15.14 -3.88
N LYS A 235 -3.55 15.88 -4.91
CA LYS A 235 -4.77 16.69 -4.90
C LYS A 235 -5.23 16.95 -6.33
N GLU A 236 -6.51 17.27 -6.50
CA GLU A 236 -7.06 17.63 -7.80
C GLU A 236 -6.52 18.97 -8.28
N GLY A 237 -6.06 18.99 -9.53
CA GLY A 237 -5.59 20.15 -10.25
C GLY A 237 -6.38 20.38 -11.54
N LYS A 238 -5.91 21.36 -12.33
CA LYS A 238 -6.37 21.52 -13.71
C LYS A 238 -5.57 20.58 -14.59
N CYS A 239 -6.22 19.93 -15.56
CA CYS A 239 -5.54 19.12 -16.57
C CYS A 239 -4.48 19.95 -17.33
N LYS A 240 -3.22 19.49 -17.27
CA LYS A 240 -2.05 20.09 -17.94
C LYS A 240 -1.41 19.14 -18.96
N PHE A 241 -2.14 18.13 -19.44
CA PHE A 241 -1.63 17.14 -20.39
C PHE A 241 -0.97 17.81 -21.61
N ASN A 242 0.19 17.31 -22.01
CA ASN A 242 0.95 17.86 -23.12
C ASN A 242 1.50 16.76 -24.03
N THR A 243 1.11 16.76 -25.30
CA THR A 243 1.54 15.75 -26.29
C THR A 243 3.05 15.65 -26.47
N TYR A 244 3.83 16.70 -26.14
CA TYR A 244 5.30 16.66 -26.15
C TYR A 244 5.93 15.89 -24.97
N HIS A 245 5.13 15.47 -23.99
CA HIS A 245 5.59 14.85 -22.74
C HIS A 245 5.08 13.41 -22.55
N VAL A 246 4.43 12.86 -23.57
CA VAL A 246 3.90 11.49 -23.58
C VAL A 246 5.01 10.48 -23.31
N GLY A 247 4.82 9.68 -22.26
CA GLY A 247 5.68 8.58 -21.85
C GLY A 247 5.21 7.19 -22.32
N VAL A 248 3.91 7.03 -22.58
CA VAL A 248 3.32 5.77 -23.07
C VAL A 248 2.06 6.02 -23.89
N GLN A 249 1.76 5.10 -24.80
CA GLN A 249 0.48 5.00 -25.50
C GLN A 249 -0.11 3.60 -25.34
N VAL A 250 -1.43 3.50 -25.31
CA VAL A 250 -2.16 2.24 -25.18
C VAL A 250 -2.85 1.92 -26.50
N ASN A 251 -2.66 0.69 -26.99
CA ASN A 251 -3.32 0.19 -28.19
C ASN A 251 -4.68 -0.47 -27.85
N GLN A 252 -4.68 -1.31 -26.82
CA GLN A 252 -5.85 -2.08 -26.40
C GLN A 252 -5.93 -2.14 -24.87
N VAL A 253 -7.15 -2.20 -24.35
CA VAL A 253 -7.45 -2.48 -22.95
C VAL A 253 -8.07 -3.87 -22.89
N VAL A 254 -7.59 -4.71 -21.97
CA VAL A 254 -8.12 -6.05 -21.76
C VAL A 254 -8.69 -6.12 -20.35
N ASN A 255 -9.99 -6.40 -20.26
CA ASN A 255 -10.68 -6.66 -19.01
C ASN A 255 -10.75 -8.17 -18.80
N ILE A 256 -10.25 -8.63 -17.64
CA ILE A 256 -10.34 -10.02 -17.25
C ILE A 256 -11.75 -10.31 -16.77
N THR A 257 -12.28 -11.49 -17.11
CA THR A 257 -13.65 -11.87 -16.73
C THR A 257 -13.81 -11.79 -15.22
N SER A 258 -14.81 -11.05 -14.75
CA SER A 258 -15.07 -10.86 -13.30
C SER A 258 -15.08 -12.21 -12.57
N ARG A 259 -14.36 -12.28 -11.45
CA ARG A 259 -14.16 -13.45 -10.58
C ARG A 259 -13.32 -14.59 -11.16
N ASN A 260 -12.79 -14.46 -12.37
CA ASN A 260 -12.01 -15.50 -13.01
C ASN A 260 -10.54 -15.46 -12.56
N GLU A 261 -10.27 -15.89 -11.33
CA GLU A 261 -8.89 -15.95 -10.81
C GLU A 261 -7.95 -16.85 -11.62
N LYS A 262 -8.47 -17.84 -12.35
CA LYS A 262 -7.66 -18.69 -13.22
C LYS A 262 -7.14 -17.92 -14.44
N GLU A 263 -8.01 -17.11 -15.05
CA GLU A 263 -7.61 -16.19 -16.11
C GLU A 263 -6.62 -15.15 -15.59
N LEU A 264 -6.89 -14.57 -14.41
CA LEU A 264 -5.94 -13.67 -13.75
C LEU A 264 -4.57 -14.32 -13.54
N GLU A 265 -4.52 -15.58 -13.08
CA GLU A 265 -3.26 -16.31 -12.84
C GLU A 265 -2.50 -16.55 -14.14
N ALA A 266 -3.22 -16.88 -15.20
CA ALA A 266 -2.62 -17.09 -16.50
C ALA A 266 -2.07 -15.79 -17.10
N VAL A 267 -2.81 -14.68 -17.03
CA VAL A 267 -2.35 -13.37 -17.50
C VAL A 267 -1.14 -12.90 -16.69
N VAL A 268 -1.20 -12.97 -15.35
CA VAL A 268 -0.05 -12.61 -14.51
C VAL A 268 1.14 -13.53 -14.79
N GLY A 269 0.92 -14.82 -14.98
CA GLY A 269 1.99 -15.80 -15.22
C GLY A 269 2.70 -15.65 -16.56
N LEU A 270 1.96 -15.31 -17.61
CA LEU A 270 2.43 -15.40 -18.99
C LEU A 270 2.61 -14.04 -19.68
N ILE A 271 1.88 -13.01 -19.25
CA ILE A 271 1.83 -11.72 -19.94
C ILE A 271 2.56 -10.63 -19.15
N GLY A 272 2.16 -10.39 -17.89
CA GLY A 272 2.71 -9.28 -17.11
C GLY A 272 1.87 -8.95 -15.87
N PRO A 273 2.30 -7.97 -15.06
CA PRO A 273 1.51 -7.45 -13.96
C PRO A 273 0.11 -6.99 -14.40
N VAL A 274 -0.87 -7.11 -13.50
CA VAL A 274 -2.29 -6.82 -13.78
C VAL A 274 -2.84 -5.87 -12.71
N SER A 275 -3.55 -4.83 -13.13
CA SER A 275 -4.28 -3.96 -12.22
C SER A 275 -5.50 -4.69 -11.68
N ILE A 276 -5.65 -4.70 -10.36
CA ILE A 276 -6.78 -5.32 -9.66
C ILE A 276 -7.37 -4.33 -8.66
N ALA A 277 -8.61 -4.56 -8.23
CA ALA A 277 -9.21 -3.83 -7.12
C ALA A 277 -9.81 -4.80 -6.11
N PHE A 278 -9.76 -4.45 -4.82
CA PHE A 278 -10.32 -5.25 -3.74
C PHE A 278 -10.88 -4.34 -2.65
N GLN A 279 -11.64 -4.93 -1.72
CA GLN A 279 -12.15 -4.23 -0.56
C GLN A 279 -11.13 -4.23 0.58
N VAL A 280 -10.60 -3.04 0.88
CA VAL A 280 -9.88 -2.77 2.13
C VAL A 280 -10.89 -2.65 3.27
N VAL A 281 -10.61 -3.37 4.35
CA VAL A 281 -11.30 -3.29 5.64
C VAL A 281 -10.32 -2.87 6.74
N SER A 282 -10.81 -2.63 7.96
CA SER A 282 -10.08 -1.87 8.99
C SER A 282 -8.76 -2.46 9.46
N ASP A 283 -8.57 -3.78 9.44
CA ASP A 283 -7.32 -4.43 9.85
C ASP A 283 -6.25 -4.37 8.76
N PHE A 284 -6.63 -4.41 7.48
CA PHE A 284 -5.69 -4.39 6.36
C PHE A 284 -4.76 -3.17 6.35
N ARG A 285 -5.22 -2.00 6.84
CA ARG A 285 -4.37 -0.80 6.91
C ARG A 285 -3.13 -0.98 7.77
N PHE A 286 -3.14 -1.94 8.69
CA PHE A 286 -2.02 -2.29 9.57
C PHE A 286 -1.30 -3.57 9.16
N TYR A 287 -1.61 -4.15 7.99
CA TYR A 287 -0.90 -5.33 7.49
C TYR A 287 0.63 -5.11 7.50
N LYS A 288 1.37 -6.10 7.99
CA LYS A 288 2.84 -6.14 7.94
C LYS A 288 3.36 -7.22 7.01
N SER A 289 3.07 -8.49 7.30
CA SER A 289 3.64 -9.61 6.56
C SER A 289 2.75 -10.86 6.62
N GLY A 290 3.04 -11.85 5.77
CA GLY A 290 2.29 -13.10 5.64
C GLY A 290 1.09 -12.99 4.68
N VAL A 291 0.30 -14.06 4.56
CA VAL A 291 -0.81 -14.13 3.61
C VAL A 291 -2.07 -13.54 4.23
N TYR A 292 -2.48 -12.36 3.76
CA TYR A 292 -3.70 -11.70 4.24
C TYR A 292 -4.95 -12.50 3.88
N GLU A 293 -5.78 -12.74 4.89
CA GLU A 293 -7.09 -13.40 4.80
C GLU A 293 -8.07 -12.60 5.66
N SER A 294 -9.30 -12.42 5.19
CA SER A 294 -10.33 -11.73 5.96
C SER A 294 -11.70 -12.36 5.77
N THR A 295 -12.43 -12.47 6.87
CA THR A 295 -13.84 -12.87 6.88
C THR A 295 -14.78 -11.66 6.93
N LYS A 296 -14.22 -10.44 6.98
CA LYS A 296 -14.98 -9.18 7.09
C LYS A 296 -15.20 -8.53 5.72
N CYS A 297 -14.21 -8.64 4.84
CA CYS A 297 -14.36 -8.12 3.49
C CYS A 297 -15.35 -8.98 2.70
N ARG A 298 -16.00 -8.33 1.73
CA ARG A 298 -16.96 -8.91 0.82
C ARG A 298 -16.33 -9.08 -0.56
N SER A 299 -17.02 -9.82 -1.42
CA SER A 299 -16.67 -9.98 -2.83
C SER A 299 -17.83 -9.46 -3.67
N GLY A 300 -17.57 -8.40 -4.43
CA GLY A 300 -18.52 -7.71 -5.27
C GLY A 300 -17.90 -6.43 -5.85
N GLU A 301 -18.22 -6.12 -7.11
CA GLU A 301 -17.76 -4.91 -7.80
C GLU A 301 -18.15 -3.62 -7.05
N LYS A 302 -19.24 -3.64 -6.28
CA LYS A 302 -19.71 -2.52 -5.46
C LYS A 302 -19.09 -2.46 -4.06
N ASP A 303 -18.25 -3.43 -3.71
CA ASP A 303 -17.57 -3.50 -2.41
C ASP A 303 -16.11 -3.03 -2.49
N VAL A 304 -15.47 -3.15 -3.66
CA VAL A 304 -14.06 -2.77 -3.84
C VAL A 304 -13.85 -1.27 -3.69
N ASN A 305 -12.78 -0.88 -2.99
CA ASN A 305 -12.52 0.52 -2.64
C ASN A 305 -11.03 0.89 -2.76
N HIS A 306 -10.19 -0.04 -3.23
CA HIS A 306 -8.76 0.17 -3.39
C HIS A 306 -8.24 -0.60 -4.60
N ALA A 307 -7.53 0.11 -5.48
CA ALA A 307 -6.90 -0.46 -6.67
C ALA A 307 -5.39 -0.59 -6.48
N VAL A 308 -4.84 -1.73 -6.88
CA VAL A 308 -3.44 -2.13 -6.66
C VAL A 308 -2.94 -2.92 -7.86
N LEU A 309 -1.67 -3.35 -7.84
CA LEU A 309 -1.07 -4.07 -8.96
C LEU A 309 -0.65 -5.48 -8.52
N SER A 310 -1.29 -6.52 -9.08
CA SER A 310 -0.83 -7.90 -8.93
C SER A 310 0.44 -8.09 -9.76
N VAL A 311 1.55 -8.40 -9.10
CA VAL A 311 2.88 -8.55 -9.72
C VAL A 311 3.38 -9.99 -9.71
N GLY A 312 2.59 -10.92 -9.18
CA GLY A 312 3.02 -12.30 -9.05
C GLY A 312 2.09 -13.12 -8.17
N TYR A 313 2.46 -14.37 -7.96
CA TYR A 313 1.79 -15.31 -7.08
C TYR A 313 2.75 -16.43 -6.71
N GLY A 314 2.48 -17.07 -5.58
CA GLY A 314 3.29 -18.18 -5.08
C GLY A 314 2.53 -19.07 -4.10
N VAL A 315 3.27 -19.96 -3.47
CA VAL A 315 2.81 -20.80 -2.36
C VAL A 315 3.75 -20.62 -1.19
N GLU A 316 3.22 -20.27 -0.02
CA GLU A 316 3.99 -20.15 1.23
C GLU A 316 3.30 -21.00 2.30
N ASP A 317 4.04 -21.94 2.91
CA ASP A 317 3.50 -22.90 3.89
C ASP A 317 2.21 -23.61 3.44
N GLY A 318 2.15 -23.97 2.15
CA GLY A 318 0.99 -24.62 1.54
C GLY A 318 -0.18 -23.68 1.22
N LYS A 319 -0.07 -22.38 1.51
CA LYS A 319 -1.06 -21.36 1.17
C LYS A 319 -0.72 -20.64 -0.12
N LYS A 320 -1.64 -20.70 -1.08
CA LYS A 320 -1.57 -19.94 -2.34
C LYS A 320 -1.83 -18.46 -2.06
N HIS A 321 -0.99 -17.59 -2.61
CA HIS A 321 -1.14 -16.15 -2.47
C HIS A 321 -0.83 -15.41 -3.77
N TRP A 322 -1.39 -14.20 -3.89
CA TRP A 322 -0.94 -13.17 -4.82
C TRP A 322 0.15 -12.32 -4.18
N ILE A 323 1.09 -11.84 -4.98
CA ILE A 323 2.08 -10.82 -4.59
C ILE A 323 1.61 -9.50 -5.19
N VAL A 324 1.37 -8.50 -4.35
CA VAL A 324 0.67 -7.29 -4.76
C VAL A 324 1.44 -6.04 -4.35
N LYS A 325 1.66 -5.14 -5.29
CA LYS A 325 2.27 -3.82 -5.06
C LYS A 325 1.21 -2.83 -4.62
N ASN A 326 1.44 -2.15 -3.50
CA ASN A 326 0.57 -1.11 -2.97
C ASN A 326 1.11 0.30 -3.29
N SER A 327 0.35 1.34 -2.92
CA SER A 327 0.64 2.76 -3.16
C SER A 327 0.66 3.60 -1.86
N TRP A 328 0.95 2.98 -0.72
CA TRP A 328 1.02 3.63 0.60
C TRP A 328 2.47 3.83 1.08
N GLY A 329 3.41 3.93 0.14
CA GLY A 329 4.83 4.08 0.44
C GLY A 329 5.52 2.76 0.80
N SER A 330 6.86 2.75 0.67
CA SER A 330 7.68 1.56 0.89
C SER A 330 7.81 1.14 2.35
N LYS A 331 7.42 1.97 3.30
CA LYS A 331 7.45 1.62 4.73
C LYS A 331 6.24 0.79 5.17
N TRP A 332 5.18 0.76 4.38
CA TRP A 332 3.98 -0.01 4.69
C TRP A 332 4.15 -1.47 4.26
N GLY A 333 3.69 -2.42 5.06
CA GLY A 333 3.71 -3.85 4.71
C GLY A 333 5.12 -4.40 4.50
N MET A 334 5.27 -5.18 3.43
CA MET A 334 6.52 -5.81 3.00
C MET A 334 7.20 -4.94 1.94
N ASP A 335 7.90 -3.89 2.37
CA ASP A 335 8.55 -2.90 1.49
C ASP A 335 7.59 -2.23 0.50
N GLY A 336 6.33 -2.00 0.90
CA GLY A 336 5.26 -1.47 0.05
C GLY A 336 4.46 -2.53 -0.72
N PHE A 337 4.73 -3.81 -0.46
CA PHE A 337 3.99 -4.94 -1.01
C PHE A 337 3.21 -5.67 0.07
N PHE A 338 2.29 -6.53 -0.36
CA PHE A 338 1.60 -7.47 0.51
C PHE A 338 1.31 -8.77 -0.23
N GLN A 339 1.01 -9.80 0.54
CA GLN A 339 0.45 -11.04 0.04
C GLN A 339 -1.01 -11.17 0.46
N ILE A 340 -1.86 -11.67 -0.44
CA ILE A 340 -3.28 -11.91 -0.18
C ILE A 340 -3.69 -13.27 -0.71
N ALA A 341 -4.57 -13.98 0.01
CA ALA A 341 -4.97 -15.33 -0.33
C ALA A 341 -5.52 -15.43 -1.77
N ARG A 342 -5.08 -16.48 -2.47
CA ARG A 342 -5.43 -16.77 -3.87
C ARG A 342 -6.34 -17.99 -3.98
N GLY A 343 -7.35 -17.90 -4.85
CA GLY A 343 -8.27 -18.98 -5.17
C GLY A 343 -9.65 -18.92 -4.50
N SER A 344 -9.96 -17.81 -3.82
CA SER A 344 -11.24 -17.62 -3.09
C SER A 344 -11.91 -16.27 -3.38
N ASN A 345 -11.45 -15.55 -4.39
CA ASN A 345 -11.75 -14.15 -4.70
C ASN A 345 -11.68 -13.27 -3.44
N MET A 346 -10.59 -13.41 -2.68
CA MET A 346 -10.42 -12.77 -1.38
C MET A 346 -10.62 -11.26 -1.52
N CYS A 347 -11.59 -10.73 -0.77
CA CYS A 347 -11.99 -9.32 -0.80
C CYS A 347 -12.37 -8.77 -2.20
N GLY A 348 -12.78 -9.63 -3.13
CA GLY A 348 -13.20 -9.21 -4.47
C GLY A 348 -12.05 -8.90 -5.43
N LEU A 349 -10.82 -9.35 -5.13
CA LEU A 349 -9.61 -9.01 -5.90
C LEU A 349 -9.69 -9.31 -7.41
N ALA A 350 -10.53 -10.26 -7.83
CA ALA A 350 -10.70 -10.64 -9.23
C ALA A 350 -12.01 -10.09 -9.84
N ASP A 351 -12.78 -9.28 -9.11
CA ASP A 351 -14.01 -8.67 -9.64
C ASP A 351 -13.70 -7.61 -10.71
N CYS A 352 -12.59 -6.87 -10.56
CA CYS A 352 -12.22 -5.73 -11.39
C CYS A 352 -10.75 -5.78 -11.86
N ALA A 353 -10.39 -6.80 -12.63
CA ALA A 353 -9.02 -6.98 -13.10
C ALA A 353 -8.87 -6.55 -14.57
N SER A 354 -7.82 -5.77 -14.87
CA SER A 354 -7.54 -5.29 -16.23
C SER A 354 -6.06 -5.02 -16.47
N TYR A 355 -5.65 -5.04 -17.73
CA TYR A 355 -4.30 -4.68 -18.13
C TYR A 355 -4.28 -4.02 -19.52
N PRO A 356 -3.27 -3.19 -19.83
CA PRO A 356 -3.11 -2.55 -21.12
C PRO A 356 -2.25 -3.40 -22.07
N VAL A 357 -2.45 -3.22 -23.37
CA VAL A 357 -1.48 -3.56 -24.41
C VAL A 357 -0.86 -2.26 -24.89
N VAL A 358 0.40 -2.03 -24.52
CA VAL A 358 1.14 -0.80 -24.85
C VAL A 358 1.68 -0.83 -26.29
N VAL A 359 1.83 0.36 -26.90
CA VAL A 359 2.40 0.55 -28.25
C VAL A 359 3.91 0.39 -28.27
#